data_AF-A0A7W7SL57-F1
#
_entry.id   AF-A0A7W7SL57-F1
#
_cell.length_a   1.000
_cell.length_b   1.000
_cell.length_c   1.000
_cell.angle_alpha   90.00
_cell.angle_beta   90.00
_cell.angle_gamma   90.00
#
_symmetry.space_group_name_H-M   'P 1'
#
loop_
_entity.id
_entity.type
_entity.pdbx_description
1 polymer ?
#
loop_
_entity_poly.entity_id
_entity_poly.type
_entity_poly.pdbx_seq_one_letter_code
_entity_poly.pdbx_strand_id
1 'polypeptide(L)' 'MPTNGSRDDEVERLKGLDATEYEDHRKPDGTGWVTMADPEGNLFCVERSATERV' A
#
# COMPACT_ATOMS: atom_id res chain seq x y z
N MET A 1 -7.76 -2.98 -2.04
CA MET A 1 -7.75 -1.54 -2.34
C MET A 1 -8.28 -0.77 -1.14
N PRO A 2 -7.64 0.32 -0.71
CA PRO A 2 -8.10 1.10 0.44
C PRO A 2 -9.48 1.67 0.14
N THR A 3 -10.38 1.57 1.12
CA THR A 3 -11.76 2.09 1.02
C THR A 3 -11.88 3.50 1.58
N ASN A 4 -10.87 3.96 2.34
CA ASN A 4 -10.80 5.29 2.93
C ASN A 4 -9.34 5.76 2.93
N GLY A 5 -9.07 6.98 2.46
CA GLY A 5 -7.70 7.51 2.36
C GLY A 5 -6.96 7.13 1.07
N SER A 6 -5.71 7.58 0.95
CA SER A 6 -4.81 7.26 -0.17
C SER A 6 -4.12 5.91 0.03
N ARG A 7 -3.45 5.39 -1.02
CA ARG A 7 -2.52 4.26 -0.89
C ARG A 7 -1.47 4.54 0.19
N ASP A 8 -0.92 5.74 0.20
CA ASP A 8 0.15 6.13 1.13
C ASP A 8 -0.36 6.21 2.58
N ASP A 9 -1.57 6.72 2.82
CA ASP A 9 -2.22 6.65 4.15
C ASP A 9 -2.34 5.21 4.66
N GLU A 10 -2.75 4.29 3.78
CA GLU A 10 -2.89 2.88 4.18
C GLU A 10 -1.53 2.22 4.42
N VAL A 11 -0.50 2.53 3.63
CA VAL A 11 0.87 2.08 3.88
C VAL A 11 1.37 2.55 5.24
N GLU A 12 1.18 3.83 5.58
CA GLU A 12 1.59 4.38 6.88
C GLU A 12 0.80 3.76 8.04
N ARG A 13 -0.50 3.55 7.86
CA ARG A 13 -1.32 2.84 8.85
C ARG A 13 -0.81 1.41 9.09
N LEU A 14 -0.48 0.69 8.03
CA LEU A 14 0.02 -0.69 8.11
C LEU A 14 1.40 -0.76 8.78
N LYS A 15 2.29 0.21 8.50
CA LYS A 15 3.56 0.34 9.24
C LYS A 15 3.34 0.57 10.73
N GLY A 16 2.34 1.35 11.11
CA GLY A 16 1.93 1.51 12.51
C GLY A 16 1.40 0.24 13.17
N LEU A 17 1.04 -0.79 12.38
CA LEU A 17 0.61 -2.12 12.81
C LEU A 17 1.73 -3.17 12.69
N ASP A 18 2.98 -2.72 12.60
CA ASP A 18 4.18 -3.57 12.49
C ASP A 18 4.31 -4.32 11.15
N ALA A 19 3.53 -3.94 10.14
CA ALA A 19 3.80 -4.37 8.77
C ALA A 19 5.03 -3.65 8.20
N THR A 20 5.74 -4.30 7.29
CA THR A 20 6.95 -3.75 6.66
C THR A 20 6.75 -3.61 5.16
N GLU A 21 7.39 -2.61 4.57
CA GLU A 21 7.45 -2.47 3.11
C GLU A 21 8.43 -3.50 2.55
N TYR A 22 7.95 -4.35 1.64
CA TYR A 22 8.75 -5.39 0.99
C TYR A 22 9.29 -4.93 -0.37
N GLU A 23 8.43 -4.38 -1.21
CA GLU A 23 8.80 -3.84 -2.52
C GLU A 23 7.91 -2.66 -2.91
N ASP A 24 8.51 -1.67 -3.57
CA ASP A 24 7.81 -0.52 -4.11
C ASP A 24 7.68 -0.62 -5.63
N HIS A 25 6.45 -0.75 -6.12
CA HIS A 25 6.14 -0.79 -7.54
C HIS A 25 5.39 0.46 -8.00
N ARG A 26 5.51 1.58 -7.27
CA ARG A 26 4.89 2.85 -7.66
C ARG A 26 5.59 3.38 -8.90
N LYS A 27 4.81 3.82 -9.87
CA LYS A 27 5.31 4.45 -11.10
C LYS A 27 5.23 5.97 -11.00
N PRO A 28 6.04 6.72 -11.78
CA PRO A 28 6.01 8.18 -11.79
C PRO A 28 4.64 8.78 -12.14
N ASP A 29 3.82 8.05 -12.92
CA ASP A 29 2.44 8.43 -13.26
C ASP A 29 1.42 8.11 -12.14
N GLY A 30 1.89 7.70 -10.97
CA GLY A 30 1.07 7.39 -9.80
C GLY A 30 0.48 5.99 -9.78
N THR A 31 0.44 5.28 -10.92
CA THR A 31 -0.01 3.87 -10.98
C THR A 31 0.92 2.92 -10.20
N GLY A 32 0.50 1.66 -10.09
CA GLY A 32 1.23 0.64 -9.34
C GLY A 32 0.75 0.48 -7.90
N TRP A 33 1.50 -0.31 -7.13
CA TRP A 33 1.18 -0.73 -5.76
C TRP A 33 2.44 -0.77 -4.91
N VAL A 34 2.25 -0.91 -3.60
CA VAL A 34 3.32 -1.23 -2.66
C VAL A 34 3.07 -2.65 -2.15
N THR A 35 4.09 -3.51 -2.16
CA THR A 35 4.03 -4.84 -1.55
C THR A 35 4.44 -4.71 -0.09
N MET A 36 3.56 -5.14 0.82
CA MET A 36 3.77 -5.12 2.27
C MET A 36 3.89 -6.56 2.78
N ALA A 37 4.65 -6.74 3.86
CA ALA A 37 4.69 -7.95 4.66
C ALA A 37 4.06 -7.68 6.03
N ASP A 38 3.10 -8.50 6.45
CA ASP A 38 2.62 -8.48 7.84
C ASP A 38 3.68 -9.04 8.82
N PRO A 39 3.47 -8.96 10.14
CA PRO A 39 4.43 -9.50 11.13
C PRO A 39 4.66 -11.01 11.04
N GLU A 40 3.74 -11.76 10.42
CA GLU A 40 3.87 -13.20 10.17
C GLU A 40 4.65 -13.49 8.88
N GLY A 41 4.96 -12.45 8.10
CA GLY A 41 5.68 -12.52 6.83
C GLY A 41 4.78 -12.76 5.62
N ASN A 42 3.45 -12.67 5.76
CA ASN A 42 2.55 -12.81 4.61
C ASN A 42 2.60 -11.56 3.74
N LEU A 43 2.74 -11.76 2.43
CA LEU A 43 2.82 -10.68 1.46
C LEU A 43 1.46 -10.31 0.91
N PHE A 44 1.20 -9.01 0.82
CA PHE A 44 0.00 -8.46 0.20
C PHE A 44 0.29 -7.12 -0.49
N CYS A 45 -0.59 -6.74 -1.42
CA CYS A 45 -0.42 -5.53 -2.22
C CYS A 45 -1.38 -4.43 -1.78
N VAL A 46 -0.86 -3.21 -1.61
CA VAL A 46 -1.63 -1.99 -1.38
C VAL A 46 -1.69 -1.19 -2.68
N GLU A 47 -2.83 -1.28 -3.37
CA GLU A 47 -3.10 -0.50 -4.57
C GLU A 47 -3.69 0.87 -4.25
N ARG A 48 -3.75 1.74 -5.27
CA ARG A 48 -4.53 2.99 -5.24
C ARG A 48 -6.01 2.75 -4.92
N SER A 49 -6.57 3.65 -4.13
CA SER A 49 -8.01 3.78 -3.88
C SER A 49 -8.77 4.14 -5.16
N ALA A 50 -10.09 3.92 -5.17
CA ALA A 50 -10.93 4.31 -6.30
C ALA A 50 -10.81 5.82 -6.63
N THR A 51 -10.71 6.67 -5.59
CA THR A 51 -10.52 8.12 -5.72
C THR A 51 -9.19 8.51 -6.36
N GLU A 52 -8.17 7.66 -6.31
CA GLU A 52 -6.83 7.91 -6.88
C GLU A 52 -6.67 7.32 -8.30
N ARG A 53 -7.71 6.65 -8.82
CA ARG A 53 -7.72 6.05 -10.18
C ARG A 53 -8.31 6.98 -11.25
N VAL A 54 -8.39 8.28 -10.95
CA VAL A 54 -8.93 9.33 -11.85
C VAL A 54 -8.09 9.56 -13.09
#